data_AF-A0AAD8ZXD2-F1
#
_entry.id   AF-A0AAD8ZXD2-F1
#
_cell.length_a   1.000
_cell.length_b   1.000
_cell.length_c   1.000
_cell.angle_alpha   90.00
_cell.angle_beta   90.00
_cell.angle_gamma   90.00
#
_symmetry.space_group_name_H-M   'P 1'
#
loop_
_entity.id
_entity.type
_entity.pdbx_description
1 polymer ?
#
loop_
_entity_poly.entity_id
_entity_poly.type
_entity_poly.pdbx_seq_one_letter_code
_entity_poly.pdbx_strand_id
1 'polypeptide(L)'
;SPSEPIPFPHLLGFSGTFTRLGRFLNRRRLADDIGRQVAAVCFAHAREYRPTGDPECPYEQQAALAHEERDWVKSAYKKPEDARDDEERAELSTERIWTSPVVVDPRIAERMRRFEIAPEVEERARTIEVPETEVEGWIKSNLRALGIWTWETVRPAERKGPNVGNVDDE
;
A
#
# COMPACT_ATOMS: atom_id res chain seq x y z
N SER A 1 -26.05 7.00 -3.38
CA SER A 1 -25.38 5.76 -3.83
C SER A 1 -24.11 5.59 -3.04
N PRO A 2 -23.76 4.36 -2.61
CA PRO A 2 -22.51 4.10 -1.90
C PRO A 2 -21.28 4.21 -2.82
N SER A 3 -20.15 4.65 -2.29
CA SER A 3 -18.89 4.83 -3.00
C SER A 3 -17.69 4.44 -2.13
N GLU A 4 -16.59 4.01 -2.74
CA GLU A 4 -15.33 3.73 -2.03
C GLU A 4 -14.16 4.37 -2.79
N PRO A 5 -13.33 5.20 -2.14
CA PRO A 5 -12.12 5.73 -2.74
C PRO A 5 -11.05 4.63 -2.76
N ILE A 6 -10.63 4.23 -3.96
CA ILE A 6 -9.55 3.25 -4.13
C ILE A 6 -8.22 4.00 -4.20
N PRO A 7 -7.23 3.65 -3.36
CA PRO A 7 -5.93 4.30 -3.38
C PRO A 7 -5.16 3.97 -4.65
N PHE A 8 -4.46 4.96 -5.21
CA PHE A 8 -3.57 4.79 -6.35
C PHE A 8 -2.16 5.31 -6.01
N PRO A 9 -1.40 4.55 -5.20
CA PRO A 9 -0.09 4.98 -4.70
C PRO A 9 0.96 4.93 -5.80
N HIS A 10 1.09 6.01 -6.55
CA HIS A 10 2.10 6.19 -7.59
C HIS A 10 3.23 7.07 -7.06
N LEU A 11 4.47 6.68 -7.37
CA LEU A 11 5.66 7.46 -6.99
C LEU A 11 6.45 7.78 -8.26
N LEU A 12 6.54 9.06 -8.59
CA LEU A 12 7.21 9.57 -9.78
C LEU A 12 8.68 9.94 -9.49
N GLY A 13 9.53 9.94 -10.52
CA GLY A 13 10.93 10.38 -10.43
C GLY A 13 11.96 9.29 -10.10
N PHE A 14 13.23 9.52 -10.41
CA PHE A 14 14.30 8.51 -10.30
C PHE A 14 14.72 8.21 -8.85
N SER A 15 14.74 9.22 -7.97
CA SER A 15 15.05 9.05 -6.55
C SER A 15 14.04 8.16 -5.82
N GLY A 16 12.81 8.09 -6.32
CA GLY A 16 11.76 7.20 -5.80
C GLY A 16 11.97 5.71 -6.10
N THR A 17 13.01 5.33 -6.86
CA THR A 17 13.20 3.94 -7.30
C THR A 17 13.36 2.95 -6.15
N PHE A 18 14.07 3.31 -5.08
CA PHE A 18 14.23 2.43 -3.92
C PHE A 18 12.92 2.25 -3.15
N THR A 19 12.16 3.33 -2.96
CA THR A 19 10.82 3.28 -2.36
C THR A 19 9.87 2.44 -3.21
N ARG A 20 9.92 2.57 -4.54
CA ARG A 20 9.16 1.73 -5.48
C ARG A 20 9.53 0.26 -5.36
N LEU A 21 10.82 -0.06 -5.23
CA LEU A 21 11.26 -1.44 -5.02
C LEU A 21 10.71 -2.01 -3.69
N GLY A 22 10.76 -1.22 -2.61
CA GLY A 22 10.15 -1.58 -1.33
C GLY A 22 8.64 -1.83 -1.44
N ARG A 23 7.90 -0.97 -2.15
CA ARG A 23 6.46 -1.16 -2.43
C ARG A 23 6.20 -2.38 -3.31
N PHE A 24 7.03 -2.59 -4.33
CA PHE A 24 6.91 -3.73 -5.25
C PHE A 24 7.08 -5.06 -4.52
N LEU A 25 8.02 -5.13 -3.58
CA LEU A 25 8.20 -6.29 -2.71
C LEU A 25 7.07 -6.39 -1.67
N ASN A 26 6.43 -5.30 -1.27
CA ASN A 26 5.29 -5.31 -0.32
C ASN A 26 3.90 -5.22 -0.98
N ARG A 27 3.80 -5.42 -2.30
CA ARG A 27 2.56 -5.21 -3.08
C ARG A 27 1.36 -6.05 -2.62
N ARG A 28 1.61 -7.16 -1.91
CA ARG A 28 0.57 -8.02 -1.35
C ARG A 28 -0.33 -7.26 -0.37
N ARG A 29 0.24 -6.47 0.54
CA ARG A 29 -0.56 -5.71 1.52
C ARG A 29 -1.53 -4.75 0.83
N LEU A 30 -1.03 -4.03 -0.17
CA LEU A 30 -1.85 -3.12 -0.97
C LEU A 30 -2.94 -3.89 -1.75
N ALA A 31 -2.61 -5.04 -2.32
CA ALA A 31 -3.57 -5.88 -3.04
C ALA A 31 -4.65 -6.44 -2.10
N ASP A 32 -4.28 -6.86 -0.89
CA ASP A 32 -5.21 -7.35 0.13
C ASP A 32 -6.13 -6.21 0.63
N ASP A 33 -5.59 -4.99 0.80
CA ASP A 33 -6.36 -3.81 1.17
C ASP A 33 -7.39 -3.40 0.10
N ILE A 34 -6.97 -3.36 -1.17
CA ILE A 34 -7.88 -3.09 -2.30
C ILE A 34 -8.88 -4.25 -2.44
N GLY A 35 -8.43 -5.50 -2.30
CA GLY A 35 -9.28 -6.68 -2.34
C GLY A 35 -10.37 -6.64 -1.28
N ARG A 36 -10.04 -6.20 -0.06
CA ARG A 36 -11.00 -5.97 1.03
C ARG A 36 -12.03 -4.90 0.68
N GLN A 37 -11.61 -3.79 0.08
CA GLN A 37 -12.53 -2.72 -0.37
C GLN A 37 -13.46 -3.23 -1.47
N VAL A 38 -12.93 -3.93 -2.47
CA VAL A 38 -13.71 -4.51 -3.57
C VAL A 38 -14.67 -5.58 -3.05
N ALA A 39 -14.25 -6.41 -2.08
CA ALA A 39 -15.12 -7.41 -1.46
C ALA A 39 -16.31 -6.76 -0.75
N ALA A 40 -16.10 -5.62 -0.07
CA ALA A 40 -17.19 -4.85 0.54
C ALA A 40 -18.21 -4.37 -0.52
N VAL A 41 -17.74 -3.96 -1.69
CA VAL A 41 -18.60 -3.61 -2.84
C VAL A 41 -19.40 -4.83 -3.32
N CYS A 42 -18.75 -5.98 -3.49
CA CYS A 42 -19.39 -7.22 -3.93
C CYS A 42 -20.45 -7.73 -2.94
N PHE A 43 -20.22 -7.61 -1.64
CA PHE A 43 -21.21 -7.95 -0.61
C PHE A 43 -22.29 -6.87 -0.44
N ALA A 44 -22.18 -5.75 -1.15
CA ALA A 44 -23.07 -4.60 -1.08
C ALA A 44 -23.28 -4.08 0.37
N HIS A 45 -22.30 -4.29 1.24
CA HIS A 45 -22.36 -3.82 2.62
C HIS A 45 -21.89 -2.37 2.68
N ALA A 46 -22.77 -1.47 3.12
CA ALA A 46 -22.53 -0.04 3.11
C ALA A 46 -22.89 0.59 4.46
N ARG A 47 -22.08 1.54 4.89
CA ARG A 47 -22.28 2.39 6.07
C ARG A 47 -22.28 3.87 5.70
N GLU A 48 -22.64 4.73 6.63
CA GLU A 48 -22.49 6.18 6.45
C GLU A 48 -21.02 6.60 6.63
N TYR A 49 -20.60 7.67 5.95
CA TYR A 49 -19.30 8.29 6.21
C TYR A 49 -19.28 8.87 7.63
N ARG A 50 -18.19 8.63 8.37
CA ARG A 50 -18.04 9.09 9.75
C ARG A 50 -17.48 10.51 9.75
N PRO A 51 -17.83 11.35 10.72
CA PRO A 51 -17.14 12.61 10.92
C PRO A 51 -15.73 12.36 11.46
N THR A 52 -14.73 13.11 10.99
CA THR A 52 -13.33 12.96 11.43
C THR A 52 -13.11 13.54 12.83
N GLY A 53 -13.98 14.46 13.27
CA GLY A 53 -13.83 15.20 14.52
C GLY A 53 -12.83 16.37 14.45
N ASP A 54 -12.20 16.56 13.30
CA ASP A 54 -11.33 17.70 13.01
C ASP A 54 -12.17 18.91 12.54
N PRO A 55 -12.07 20.09 13.18
CA PRO A 55 -12.75 21.30 12.73
C PRO A 55 -12.39 21.73 11.30
N GLU A 56 -11.17 21.46 10.83
CA GLU A 56 -10.72 21.85 9.49
C GLU A 56 -11.15 20.83 8.42
N CYS A 57 -11.25 19.56 8.78
CA CYS A 57 -11.66 18.45 7.92
C CYS A 57 -12.81 17.65 8.56
N PRO A 58 -14.03 18.22 8.67
CA PRO A 58 -15.13 17.59 9.40
C PRO A 58 -15.59 16.26 8.80
N TYR A 59 -15.36 16.04 7.51
CA TYR A 59 -15.87 14.90 6.76
C TYR A 59 -14.76 13.89 6.42
N GLU A 60 -14.97 12.59 6.68
CA GLU A 60 -14.05 11.50 6.32
C GLU A 60 -13.71 11.50 4.81
N GLN A 61 -14.65 11.92 3.96
CA GLN A 61 -14.48 12.06 2.52
C GLN A 61 -13.31 12.97 2.14
N GLN A 62 -13.06 14.03 2.92
CA GLN A 62 -12.00 15.00 2.65
C GLN A 62 -10.61 14.42 2.98
N ALA A 63 -10.55 13.57 4.01
CA ALA A 63 -9.30 12.99 4.50
C ALA A 63 -8.95 11.63 3.85
N ALA A 64 -9.87 11.03 3.09
CA ALA A 64 -9.75 9.65 2.62
C ALA A 64 -8.44 9.33 1.86
N LEU A 65 -7.95 10.27 1.05
CA LEU A 65 -6.73 10.11 0.23
C LEU A 65 -5.59 11.04 0.66
N ALA A 66 -5.70 11.72 1.82
CA ALA A 66 -4.67 12.65 2.30
C ALA A 66 -3.29 11.99 2.48
N HIS A 67 -3.26 10.68 2.76
CA HIS A 67 -2.02 9.92 2.91
C HIS A 67 -1.22 9.76 1.59
N GLU A 68 -1.87 9.93 0.43
CA GLU A 68 -1.22 9.83 -0.89
C GLU A 68 -0.49 11.12 -1.28
N GLU A 69 -0.86 12.26 -0.68
CA GLU A 69 -0.27 13.55 -1.02
C GLU A 69 1.25 13.57 -0.79
N ARG A 70 1.72 12.82 0.22
CA ARG A 70 3.17 12.66 0.49
C ARG A 70 3.95 12.13 -0.71
N ASP A 71 3.31 11.36 -1.58
CA ASP A 71 3.95 10.73 -2.74
C ASP A 71 3.94 11.64 -3.98
N TRP A 72 3.29 12.80 -3.91
CA TRP A 72 3.22 13.74 -5.02
C TRP A 72 4.59 14.32 -5.36
N VAL A 73 4.72 14.70 -6.62
CA VAL A 73 5.92 15.38 -7.11
C VAL A 73 6.10 16.73 -6.41
N LYS A 74 7.33 17.07 -6.03
CA LYS A 74 7.63 18.34 -5.32
C LYS A 74 7.18 19.58 -6.08
N SER A 75 7.10 19.51 -7.41
CA SER A 75 6.57 20.59 -8.25
C SER A 75 5.10 20.90 -7.96
N ALA A 76 4.31 19.92 -7.52
CA ALA A 76 2.91 20.16 -7.13
C ALA A 76 2.81 21.16 -5.97
N TYR A 77 3.82 21.21 -5.09
CA TYR A 77 3.86 22.11 -3.94
C TYR A 77 4.56 23.45 -4.20
N LYS A 78 5.06 23.69 -5.42
CA LYS A 78 5.80 24.91 -5.73
C LYS A 78 4.84 26.10 -5.76
N LYS A 79 5.18 27.18 -5.05
CA LYS A 79 4.39 28.41 -5.03
C LYS A 79 4.83 29.34 -6.15
N PRO A 80 3.93 30.19 -6.69
CA PRO A 80 4.30 31.20 -7.70
C PRO A 80 5.35 32.21 -7.19
N GLU A 81 5.48 32.33 -5.87
CA GLU A 81 6.51 33.12 -5.19
C GLU A 81 7.93 32.55 -5.42
N ASP A 82 8.05 31.23 -5.56
CA ASP A 82 9.32 30.50 -5.72
C ASP A 82 9.71 30.28 -7.20
N ALA A 83 8.99 30.91 -8.13
CA ALA A 83 9.25 30.82 -9.56
C ALA A 83 10.60 31.43 -9.94
N ARG A 84 11.30 30.82 -10.90
CA ARG A 84 12.61 31.27 -11.39
C ARG A 84 12.48 32.37 -12.44
N ASP A 85 11.41 32.36 -13.21
CA ASP A 85 11.10 33.30 -14.28
C ASP A 85 9.59 33.63 -14.31
N ASP A 86 9.25 34.64 -15.11
CA ASP A 86 7.88 35.15 -15.22
C ASP A 86 6.94 34.14 -15.93
N GLU A 87 7.50 33.28 -16.78
CA GLU A 87 6.76 32.21 -17.47
C GLU A 87 6.35 31.10 -16.49
N GLU A 88 7.29 30.59 -15.68
CA GLU A 88 7.01 29.62 -14.62
C GLU A 88 6.07 30.20 -13.56
N ARG A 89 6.18 31.51 -13.25
CA ARG A 89 5.25 32.18 -12.35
C ARG A 89 3.82 32.19 -12.92
N ALA A 90 3.66 32.44 -14.22
CA ALA A 90 2.36 32.42 -14.88
C ALA A 90 1.76 31.00 -14.88
N GLU A 91 2.56 29.98 -15.16
CA GLU A 91 2.14 28.57 -15.09
C GLU A 91 1.71 28.15 -13.68
N LEU A 92 2.53 28.45 -12.66
CA LEU A 92 2.21 28.14 -11.25
C LEU A 92 1.03 28.94 -10.70
N SER A 93 0.75 30.10 -11.29
CA SER A 93 -0.43 30.91 -10.95
C SER A 93 -1.72 30.40 -11.59
N THR A 94 -1.61 29.58 -12.63
CA THR A 94 -2.76 29.01 -13.34
C THR A 94 -3.22 27.73 -12.62
N GLU A 95 -4.46 27.77 -12.13
CA GLU A 95 -5.23 26.64 -11.56
C GLU A 95 -4.45 25.65 -10.66
N ARG A 96 -4.19 26.06 -9.41
CA ARG A 96 -3.61 25.23 -8.35
C ARG A 96 -4.63 24.23 -7.78
N ILE A 97 -5.17 23.36 -8.63
CA ILE A 97 -6.24 22.42 -8.27
C ILE A 97 -5.70 21.31 -7.35
N TRP A 98 -4.45 20.86 -7.55
CA TRP A 98 -3.93 19.68 -6.87
C TRP A 98 -3.70 19.86 -5.37
N THR A 99 -3.17 21.01 -4.93
CA THR A 99 -2.90 21.27 -3.50
C THR A 99 -4.03 21.98 -2.79
N SER A 100 -5.15 22.24 -3.46
CA SER A 100 -6.29 22.87 -2.82
C SER A 100 -7.06 21.83 -2.02
N PRO A 101 -7.49 22.14 -0.78
CA PRO A 101 -8.21 21.18 0.05
C PRO A 101 -9.53 20.79 -0.62
N VAL A 102 -9.90 19.52 -0.49
CA VAL A 102 -11.19 19.03 -0.99
C VAL A 102 -12.33 19.65 -0.18
N VAL A 103 -13.25 20.33 -0.84
CA VAL A 103 -14.44 20.93 -0.22
C VAL A 103 -15.67 20.11 -0.62
N VAL A 104 -16.43 19.65 0.36
CA VAL A 104 -17.65 18.85 0.15
C VAL A 104 -18.85 19.63 0.69
N ASP A 105 -19.96 19.65 -0.07
CA ASP A 105 -21.22 20.21 0.41
C ASP A 105 -21.77 19.35 1.57
N PRO A 106 -22.07 19.94 2.74
CA PRO A 106 -22.64 19.24 3.89
C PRO A 106 -23.82 18.33 3.55
N ARG A 107 -24.72 18.79 2.67
CA ARG A 107 -25.94 18.05 2.30
C ARG A 107 -25.63 16.78 1.50
N ILE A 108 -24.53 16.80 0.75
CA ILE A 108 -24.05 15.65 0.00
C ILE A 108 -23.29 14.72 0.95
N ALA A 109 -22.41 15.27 1.79
CA ALA A 109 -21.60 14.51 2.73
C ALA A 109 -22.45 13.64 3.67
N GLU A 110 -23.55 14.18 4.20
CA GLU A 110 -24.49 13.46 5.08
C GLU A 110 -25.24 12.32 4.38
N ARG A 111 -25.48 12.44 3.06
CA ARG A 111 -26.24 11.45 2.28
C ARG A 111 -25.35 10.37 1.66
N MET A 112 -24.04 10.60 1.61
CA MET A 112 -23.09 9.66 1.05
C MET A 112 -22.89 8.47 1.97
N ARG A 113 -22.68 7.31 1.35
CA ARG A 113 -22.40 6.04 2.04
C ARG A 113 -21.10 5.47 1.53
N ARG A 114 -20.38 4.78 2.40
CA ARG A 114 -19.11 4.10 2.15
C ARG A 114 -19.31 2.59 2.15
N PHE A 115 -18.67 1.87 1.23
CA PHE A 115 -18.63 0.41 1.33
C PHE A 115 -17.65 0.00 2.43
N GLU A 116 -18.09 -0.84 3.36
CA GLU A 116 -17.24 -1.35 4.44
C GLU A 116 -17.53 -2.84 4.58
N ILE A 117 -16.51 -3.66 4.87
CA ILE A 117 -16.74 -5.07 5.11
C ILE A 117 -17.38 -5.26 6.48
N ALA A 118 -18.35 -6.17 6.61
CA ALA A 118 -18.93 -6.47 7.91
C ALA A 118 -17.86 -7.04 8.86
N PRO A 119 -17.86 -6.67 10.16
CA PRO A 119 -16.83 -7.08 11.11
C PRO A 119 -16.73 -8.61 11.25
N GLU A 120 -17.86 -9.31 11.20
CA GLU A 120 -17.92 -10.77 11.24
C GLU A 120 -17.17 -11.42 10.06
N VAL A 121 -17.27 -10.82 8.86
CA VAL A 121 -16.57 -11.31 7.67
C VAL A 121 -15.07 -11.00 7.77
N GLU A 122 -14.71 -9.86 8.34
CA GLU A 122 -13.31 -9.50 8.58
C GLU A 122 -12.64 -10.45 9.58
N GLU A 123 -13.31 -10.80 10.67
CA GLU A 123 -12.81 -11.77 11.67
C GLU A 123 -12.59 -13.16 11.06
N ARG A 124 -13.54 -13.61 10.22
CA ARG A 124 -13.40 -14.87 9.48
C ARG A 124 -12.22 -14.83 8.51
N ALA A 125 -12.03 -13.72 7.81
CA ALA A 125 -10.89 -13.56 6.90
C ALA A 125 -9.55 -13.58 7.64
N ARG A 126 -9.47 -12.96 8.83
CA ARG A 126 -8.26 -12.93 9.67
C ARG A 126 -7.86 -14.31 10.22
N THR A 127 -8.81 -15.23 10.33
CA THR A 127 -8.53 -16.62 10.76
C THR A 127 -7.82 -17.42 9.66
N ILE A 128 -7.88 -16.98 8.40
CA ILE A 128 -7.26 -17.66 7.27
C ILE A 128 -5.80 -17.22 7.16
N GLU A 129 -4.89 -18.01 7.72
CA GLU A 129 -3.45 -17.81 7.56
C GLU A 129 -2.99 -18.43 6.23
N VAL A 130 -2.75 -17.58 5.22
CA VAL A 130 -2.19 -18.03 3.94
C VAL A 130 -0.66 -17.89 3.98
N PRO A 131 0.10 -19.01 3.93
CA PRO A 131 1.55 -18.97 4.04
C PRO A 131 2.15 -18.15 2.89
N GLU A 132 3.25 -17.45 3.15
CA GLU A 132 3.87 -16.58 2.14
C GLU A 132 4.30 -17.35 0.90
N THR A 133 4.71 -18.61 1.05
CA THR A 133 5.17 -19.48 -0.04
C THR A 133 4.12 -19.72 -1.13
N GLU A 134 2.83 -19.73 -0.78
CA GLU A 134 1.74 -19.97 -1.74
C GLU A 134 1.43 -18.73 -2.59
N VAL A 135 1.79 -17.54 -2.11
CA VAL A 135 1.41 -16.26 -2.71
C VAL A 135 2.62 -15.50 -3.26
N GLU A 136 3.83 -16.02 -3.05
CA GLU A 136 5.05 -15.44 -3.57
C GLU A 136 5.02 -15.40 -5.10
N GLY A 137 5.15 -14.19 -5.66
CA GLY A 137 5.48 -14.05 -7.07
C GLY A 137 6.88 -14.61 -7.36
N TRP A 138 7.12 -14.99 -8.62
CA TRP A 138 8.38 -15.59 -9.11
C TRP A 138 9.67 -14.97 -8.52
N ILE A 139 9.72 -13.64 -8.39
CA ILE A 139 10.89 -12.92 -7.88
C ILE A 139 11.20 -13.25 -6.40
N LYS A 140 10.18 -13.28 -5.52
CA LYS A 140 10.41 -13.57 -4.10
C LYS A 140 10.75 -15.04 -3.88
N SER A 141 10.07 -15.92 -4.60
CA SER A 141 10.34 -17.35 -4.58
C SER A 141 11.80 -17.65 -4.98
N ASN A 142 12.29 -17.02 -6.06
CA ASN A 142 13.68 -17.17 -6.48
C ASN A 142 14.69 -16.61 -5.48
N LEU A 143 14.43 -15.42 -4.91
CA LEU A 143 15.32 -14.85 -3.89
C LEU A 143 15.39 -15.72 -2.63
N ARG A 144 14.25 -16.26 -2.20
CA ARG A 144 14.18 -17.20 -1.07
C ARG A 144 14.91 -18.49 -1.39
N ALA A 145 14.70 -19.07 -2.57
CA ALA A 145 15.40 -20.27 -3.02
C ALA A 145 16.92 -20.07 -3.04
N LEU A 146 17.39 -18.92 -3.53
CA LEU A 146 18.81 -18.57 -3.54
C LEU A 146 19.36 -18.38 -2.12
N GLY A 147 18.58 -17.77 -1.22
CA GLY A 147 18.93 -17.64 0.20
C GLY A 147 19.04 -18.99 0.91
N ILE A 148 18.08 -19.90 0.68
CA ILE A 148 18.10 -21.26 1.22
C ILE A 148 19.32 -22.02 0.69
N TRP A 149 19.56 -21.97 -0.62
CA TRP A 149 20.74 -22.59 -1.24
C TRP A 149 22.07 -22.04 -0.67
N THR A 150 22.16 -20.73 -0.48
CA THR A 150 23.35 -20.10 0.12
C THR A 150 23.53 -20.53 1.57
N TRP A 151 22.44 -20.65 2.34
CA TRP A 151 22.49 -21.14 3.71
C TRP A 151 22.92 -22.60 3.79
N GLU A 152 22.40 -23.48 2.93
CA GLU A 152 22.75 -24.90 2.87
C GLU A 152 24.22 -25.13 2.47
N THR A 153 24.77 -24.27 1.61
CA THR A 153 26.17 -24.35 1.19
C THR A 153 27.15 -23.79 2.22
N VAL A 154 26.75 -22.77 2.99
CA VAL A 154 27.58 -22.12 4.01
C VAL A 154 27.45 -22.79 5.38
N ARG A 155 26.36 -23.50 5.67
CA ARG A 155 26.22 -24.25 6.93
C ARG A 155 27.38 -25.26 7.01
N PRO A 156 28.21 -25.23 8.06
CA PRO A 156 29.24 -26.23 8.21
C PRO A 156 28.53 -27.58 8.27
N ALA A 157 28.77 -28.41 7.26
CA ALA A 157 28.32 -29.79 7.29
C ALA A 157 28.81 -30.37 8.63
N GLU A 158 27.89 -30.84 9.47
CA GLU A 158 28.26 -31.82 10.48
C GLU A 158 29.13 -32.84 9.78
N ARG A 159 30.37 -32.95 10.26
CA ARG A 159 31.47 -33.64 9.58
C ARG A 159 30.98 -34.99 9.11
N LYS A 160 30.69 -35.13 7.81
CA LYS A 160 30.68 -36.43 7.15
C LYS A 160 32.14 -36.87 7.07
N GLY A 161 32.66 -37.34 8.21
CA GLY A 161 33.87 -38.15 8.21
C GLY A 161 33.64 -39.34 7.27
N PRO A 162 34.70 -39.90 6.67
CA PRO A 162 34.57 -41.13 5.89
C PRO A 162 33.82 -42.18 6.73
N ASN A 163 32.79 -42.80 6.15
CA ASN A 163 32.05 -43.88 6.80
C ASN A 163 32.96 -45.12 6.87
N VAL A 164 33.88 -45.10 7.82
CA VAL A 164 34.67 -46.27 8.21
C VAL A 164 33.74 -47.12 9.06
N GLY A 165 33.20 -48.20 8.47
CA GLY A 165 32.39 -49.17 9.19
C GLY A 165 33.10 -49.67 10.45
N ASN A 166 32.35 -50.03 11.47
CA ASN A 166 32.88 -50.50 12.75
C ASN A 166 33.82 -51.71 12.52
N VAL A 167 35.11 -51.56 12.82
CA VAL A 167 36.14 -52.62 12.63
C VAL A 167 36.36 -53.42 13.92
N ASP A 168 35.54 -53.23 14.96
CA ASP A 168 35.71 -53.92 16.24
C ASP A 168 34.77 -55.13 16.39
N ASP A 169 34.81 -56.05 15.43
CA ASP A 169 34.27 -57.42 15.54
C ASP A 169 35.34 -58.42 15.04
N GLU A 170 36.37 -58.66 15.83
CA GLU A 170 37.28 -59.83 15.71
C GLU A 170 37.72 -60.32 17.10
#